data_AF-A0A9R1F4Z2-F1
#
_entry.id   AF-A0A9R1F4Z2-F1
#
_cell.length_a   1.000
_cell.length_b   1.000
_cell.length_c   1.000
_cell.angle_alpha   90.00
_cell.angle_beta   90.00
_cell.angle_gamma   90.00
#
_symmetry.space_group_name_H-M   'P 1'
#
loop_
_entity.id
_entity.type
_entity.pdbx_description
1 polymer ?
#
loop_
_entity_poly.entity_id
_entity_poly.type
_entity_poly.pdbx_seq_one_letter_code
_entity_poly.pdbx_strand_id
1 'polypeptide(L)'
;MLQLCSRRVLVVALAVAVLGAANPRAAVDAYKNYTVGDDKGWYDGLAVDYQAWAEGYNFTLGDFLIFNTDKNHSVVQTRNETLYKSCDYDDSGLDDTVDWSAAAPEFSKDAVTAAVPLLKEGRTYFFSGNYDGEQCENGQRFAIAVAHGQGLPPDLRPPVADAPGPAAGPDSADRAPAFDFSHPKNVSTPSETGASDDETSTSTSDSTLNLASLGAGLIMALSVLFAVQV
;
A
#
# COMPACT_ATOMS: atom_id res chain seq x y z
N MET A 1 56.87 -18.06 -82.32
CA MET A 1 57.30 -16.91 -81.49
C MET A 1 56.41 -16.85 -80.26
N LEU A 2 57.00 -16.65 -79.07
CA LEU A 2 56.48 -16.13 -77.78
C LEU A 2 55.04 -16.54 -77.32
N GLN A 3 54.79 -17.06 -76.10
CA GLN A 3 54.85 -16.40 -74.77
C GLN A 3 53.95 -15.12 -74.68
N LEU A 4 53.16 -14.83 -73.63
CA LEU A 4 52.99 -15.40 -72.27
C LEU A 4 51.66 -14.90 -71.64
N CYS A 5 51.25 -15.47 -70.50
CA CYS A 5 50.34 -14.88 -69.48
C CYS A 5 48.85 -14.62 -69.87
N SER A 6 47.87 -14.64 -68.94
CA SER A 6 47.92 -14.84 -67.48
C SER A 6 46.68 -15.62 -66.98
N ARG A 7 46.87 -16.37 -65.90
CA ARG A 7 45.81 -16.95 -65.04
C ARG A 7 44.88 -15.86 -64.49
N ARG A 8 43.62 -16.24 -64.19
CA ARG A 8 42.94 -16.21 -62.86
C ARG A 8 41.41 -16.17 -63.06
N VAL A 9 40.54 -16.72 -62.22
CA VAL A 9 40.62 -17.78 -61.18
C VAL A 9 39.21 -18.37 -61.11
N LEU A 10 39.08 -19.69 -60.94
CA LEU A 10 37.77 -20.33 -60.72
C LEU A 10 37.31 -20.03 -59.28
N VAL A 11 36.47 -19.01 -59.07
CA VAL A 11 35.94 -18.68 -57.74
C VAL A 11 34.71 -19.55 -57.45
N VAL A 12 34.94 -20.72 -56.86
CA VAL A 12 33.87 -21.54 -56.26
C VAL A 12 33.53 -20.92 -54.91
N ALA A 13 32.44 -20.15 -54.85
CA ALA A 13 31.96 -19.54 -53.63
C ALA A 13 31.22 -20.56 -52.75
N LEU A 14 31.92 -21.11 -51.75
CA LEU A 14 31.33 -21.87 -50.66
C LEU A 14 30.60 -20.91 -49.70
N ALA A 15 29.28 -20.83 -49.83
CA ALA A 15 28.44 -20.09 -48.88
C ALA A 15 28.31 -20.88 -47.56
N VAL A 16 29.17 -20.56 -46.59
CA VAL A 16 29.03 -21.06 -45.22
C VAL A 16 27.93 -20.26 -44.52
N ALA A 17 26.73 -20.85 -44.47
CA ALA A 17 25.61 -20.30 -43.70
C ALA A 17 25.89 -20.46 -42.20
N VAL A 18 26.45 -19.42 -41.59
CA VAL A 18 26.59 -19.35 -40.12
C VAL A 18 25.22 -19.05 -39.53
N LEU A 19 24.51 -20.10 -39.10
CA LEU A 19 23.35 -19.94 -38.22
C LEU A 19 23.83 -19.48 -36.84
N GLY A 20 23.94 -18.16 -36.67
CA GLY A 20 24.12 -17.57 -35.36
C GLY A 20 22.89 -17.87 -34.50
N ALA A 21 23.05 -18.72 -33.50
CA ALA A 21 22.02 -18.97 -32.49
C ALA A 21 21.84 -17.69 -31.66
N ALA A 22 20.91 -16.85 -32.08
CA ALA A 22 20.45 -15.72 -31.29
C ALA A 22 19.66 -16.27 -30.09
N ASN A 23 20.35 -16.56 -28.98
CA ASN A 23 19.68 -16.72 -27.70
C ASN A 23 18.86 -15.44 -27.45
N PRO A 24 17.52 -15.51 -27.37
CA PRO A 24 16.76 -14.35 -26.93
C PRO A 24 17.17 -14.10 -25.49
N ARG A 25 17.88 -12.98 -25.26
CA ARG A 25 17.93 -12.42 -23.91
C ARG A 25 16.48 -12.14 -23.55
N ALA A 26 15.96 -12.79 -22.51
CA ALA A 26 14.70 -12.40 -21.93
C ALA A 26 14.78 -10.90 -21.64
N ALA A 27 13.96 -10.11 -22.34
CA ALA A 27 13.82 -8.71 -22.03
C ALA A 27 13.16 -8.66 -20.65
N VAL A 28 13.94 -8.27 -19.64
CA VAL A 28 13.37 -7.90 -18.34
C VAL A 28 12.63 -6.60 -18.60
N ASP A 29 11.30 -6.71 -18.72
CA ASP A 29 10.45 -5.54 -18.89
C ASP A 29 10.60 -4.69 -17.63
N ALA A 30 11.11 -3.47 -17.78
CA ALA A 30 11.37 -2.59 -16.66
C ALA A 30 10.05 -2.10 -16.06
N TYR A 31 10.04 -1.88 -14.74
CA TYR A 31 8.90 -1.27 -14.06
C TYR A 31 8.58 0.10 -14.66
N LYS A 32 7.29 0.39 -14.82
CA LYS A 32 6.77 1.55 -15.54
C LYS A 32 6.21 2.57 -14.58
N ASN A 33 6.38 3.84 -14.93
CA ASN A 33 5.78 4.97 -14.25
C ASN A 33 4.60 5.46 -15.09
N TYR A 34 3.39 5.39 -14.56
CA TYR A 34 2.16 5.86 -15.21
C TYR A 34 1.74 7.18 -14.59
N THR A 35 1.68 8.26 -15.37
CA THR A 35 1.23 9.57 -14.88
C THR A 35 -0.29 9.63 -14.88
N VAL A 36 -0.89 9.74 -13.70
CA VAL A 36 -2.35 9.73 -13.52
C VAL A 36 -2.95 10.98 -14.16
N GLY A 37 -3.90 10.79 -15.08
CA GLY A 37 -4.52 11.88 -15.85
C GLY A 37 -3.60 12.50 -16.92
N ASP A 38 -2.47 11.86 -17.24
CA ASP A 38 -1.50 12.29 -18.25
C ASP A 38 -1.06 13.78 -18.11
N ASP A 39 -1.40 14.64 -19.07
CA ASP A 39 -1.09 16.08 -19.06
C ASP A 39 -1.98 16.90 -18.11
N LYS A 40 -3.05 16.30 -17.59
CA LYS A 40 -4.08 16.97 -16.77
C LYS A 40 -3.88 16.76 -15.28
N GLY A 41 -3.09 15.75 -14.90
CA GLY A 41 -2.79 15.44 -13.50
C GLY A 41 -4.00 14.92 -12.73
N TRP A 42 -3.93 15.05 -11.40
CA TRP A 42 -4.91 14.54 -10.44
C TRP A 42 -5.64 15.69 -9.71
N TYR A 43 -6.81 16.03 -10.21
CA TYR A 43 -7.68 17.13 -9.75
C TYR A 43 -9.17 16.74 -9.87
N ASP A 44 -10.02 17.32 -9.03
CA ASP A 44 -11.47 17.29 -9.21
C ASP A 44 -11.95 18.34 -10.24
N GLY A 45 -13.19 18.22 -10.72
CA GLY A 45 -13.83 19.20 -11.61
C GLY A 45 -13.25 19.33 -13.02
N LEU A 46 -12.11 18.68 -13.32
CA LEU A 46 -11.58 18.57 -14.69
C LEU A 46 -12.35 17.49 -15.47
N ALA A 47 -12.42 17.67 -16.80
CA ALA A 47 -12.97 16.67 -17.72
C ALA A 47 -11.97 15.51 -17.97
N VAL A 48 -11.48 14.89 -16.89
CA VAL A 48 -10.66 13.68 -16.92
C VAL A 48 -11.54 12.50 -16.50
N ASP A 49 -11.70 11.52 -17.40
CA ASP A 49 -12.24 10.22 -17.01
C ASP A 49 -11.06 9.35 -16.56
N TYR A 50 -10.79 9.34 -15.25
CA TYR A 50 -9.69 8.57 -14.67
C TYR A 50 -9.89 7.05 -14.82
N GLN A 51 -11.13 6.59 -14.95
CA GLN A 51 -11.42 5.18 -15.18
C GLN A 51 -11.09 4.79 -16.63
N ALA A 52 -11.46 5.62 -17.60
CA ALA A 52 -11.04 5.43 -19.00
C ALA A 52 -9.52 5.58 -19.18
N TRP A 53 -8.86 6.49 -18.45
CA TRP A 53 -7.39 6.58 -18.39
C TRP A 53 -6.79 5.27 -17.87
N ALA A 54 -7.30 4.75 -16.75
CA ALA A 54 -6.82 3.50 -16.14
C ALA A 54 -7.01 2.29 -17.08
N GLU A 55 -8.12 2.22 -17.81
CA GLU A 55 -8.42 1.16 -18.77
C GLU A 55 -7.51 1.20 -20.02
N GLY A 56 -6.77 2.29 -20.25
CA GLY A 56 -5.74 2.39 -21.29
C GLY A 56 -4.45 1.61 -21.00
N TYR A 57 -4.26 1.13 -19.76
CA TYR A 57 -2.98 0.58 -19.31
C TYR A 57 -3.11 -0.82 -18.66
N ASN A 58 -1.99 -1.55 -18.63
CA ASN A 58 -1.87 -2.85 -17.95
C ASN A 58 -0.87 -2.73 -16.81
N PHE A 59 -1.38 -2.64 -15.58
CA PHE A 59 -0.58 -2.44 -14.38
C PHE A 59 -0.03 -3.76 -13.83
N THR A 60 1.23 -3.77 -13.42
CA THR A 60 1.92 -4.94 -12.86
C THR A 60 2.62 -4.64 -11.55
N LEU A 61 2.98 -5.69 -10.81
CA LEU A 61 3.77 -5.54 -9.58
C LEU A 61 5.07 -4.76 -9.82
N GLY A 62 5.31 -3.77 -8.97
CA GLY A 62 6.51 -2.92 -9.01
C GLY A 62 6.41 -1.70 -9.90
N ASP A 63 5.36 -1.59 -10.75
CA ASP A 63 5.03 -0.34 -11.44
C ASP A 63 4.64 0.77 -10.44
N PHE A 64 4.73 2.03 -10.87
CA PHE A 64 4.38 3.21 -10.08
C PHE A 64 3.25 4.00 -10.74
N LEU A 65 2.34 4.51 -9.92
CA LEU A 65 1.42 5.58 -10.29
C LEU A 65 1.99 6.92 -9.83
N ILE A 66 2.10 7.89 -10.73
CA ILE A 66 2.63 9.22 -10.47
C ILE A 66 1.48 10.22 -10.49
N PHE A 67 1.11 10.73 -9.33
CA PHE A 67 0.04 11.70 -9.14
C PHE A 67 0.64 13.11 -9.08
N ASN A 68 0.55 13.85 -10.18
CA ASN A 68 0.87 15.28 -10.19
C ASN A 68 -0.39 16.06 -9.77
N THR A 69 -0.32 16.77 -8.64
CA THR A 69 -1.48 17.40 -8.01
C THR A 69 -1.05 18.67 -7.25
N ASP A 70 -1.88 19.17 -6.35
CA ASP A 70 -1.56 20.19 -5.36
C ASP A 70 -1.90 19.67 -3.94
N LYS A 71 -1.61 20.43 -2.88
CA LYS A 71 -1.91 20.01 -1.50
C LYS A 71 -3.41 19.94 -1.17
N ASN A 72 -4.27 20.48 -2.03
CA ASN A 72 -5.70 20.57 -1.88
C ASN A 72 -6.44 19.28 -2.28
N HIS A 73 -5.74 18.26 -2.79
CA HIS A 73 -6.31 16.94 -3.09
C HIS A 73 -5.45 15.86 -2.43
N SER A 74 -6.09 14.85 -1.84
CA SER A 74 -5.42 13.66 -1.31
C SER A 74 -5.29 12.54 -2.35
N VAL A 75 -4.38 11.62 -2.08
CA VAL A 75 -4.16 10.39 -2.85
C VAL A 75 -4.36 9.19 -1.91
N VAL A 76 -5.62 8.79 -1.72
CA VAL A 76 -5.97 7.65 -0.89
C VAL A 76 -5.98 6.38 -1.73
N GLN A 77 -5.30 5.34 -1.25
CA GLN A 77 -5.41 3.98 -1.77
C GLN A 77 -6.26 3.11 -0.84
N THR A 78 -7.14 2.28 -1.40
CA THR A 78 -7.81 1.20 -0.65
C THR A 78 -7.92 -0.10 -1.45
N ARG A 79 -8.27 -1.19 -0.78
CA ARG A 79 -8.79 -2.44 -1.38
C ARG A 79 -10.25 -2.71 -1.00
N ASN A 80 -10.85 -1.89 -0.14
CA ASN A 80 -12.25 -1.97 0.23
C ASN A 80 -13.10 -1.26 -0.83
N GLU A 81 -13.88 -2.03 -1.59
CA GLU A 81 -14.74 -1.51 -2.65
C GLU A 81 -15.89 -0.65 -2.12
N THR A 82 -16.34 -0.89 -0.88
CA THR A 82 -17.43 -0.15 -0.26
C THR A 82 -17.01 1.30 -0.01
N LEU A 83 -15.87 1.51 0.68
CA LEU A 83 -15.31 2.84 0.96
C LEU A 83 -15.07 3.64 -0.33
N TYR A 84 -14.49 3.01 -1.35
CA TYR A 84 -14.29 3.63 -2.67
C TYR A 84 -15.61 4.06 -3.34
N LYS A 85 -16.68 3.28 -3.19
CA LYS A 85 -17.99 3.58 -3.79
C LYS A 85 -18.72 4.69 -3.04
N SER A 86 -18.66 4.68 -1.71
CA SER A 86 -19.25 5.72 -0.85
C SER A 86 -18.45 7.01 -0.83
N CYS A 87 -17.19 7.00 -1.31
CA CYS A 87 -16.24 8.10 -1.13
C CYS A 87 -15.95 8.42 0.35
N ASP A 88 -16.23 7.47 1.23
CA ASP A 88 -16.09 7.62 2.67
C ASP A 88 -14.68 7.21 3.10
N TYR A 89 -13.89 8.19 3.53
CA TYR A 89 -12.56 7.98 4.10
C TYR A 89 -12.61 7.74 5.62
N ASP A 90 -13.62 8.26 6.30
CA ASP A 90 -13.68 8.30 7.76
C ASP A 90 -14.29 7.02 8.38
N ASP A 91 -15.11 6.28 7.63
CA ASP A 91 -15.54 4.91 7.97
C ASP A 91 -14.46 3.84 7.68
N SER A 92 -13.21 4.25 7.44
CA SER A 92 -12.09 3.32 7.24
C SER A 92 -11.54 2.77 8.55
N GLY A 93 -11.38 1.44 8.63
CA GLY A 93 -10.57 0.82 9.67
C GLY A 93 -9.09 1.20 9.52
N LEU A 94 -8.32 1.10 10.61
CA LEU A 94 -6.92 1.54 10.68
C LEU A 94 -5.99 0.99 9.57
N ASP A 95 -6.35 -0.15 8.96
CA ASP A 95 -5.59 -0.84 7.92
C ASP A 95 -6.31 -0.86 6.53
N ASP A 96 -7.49 -0.23 6.40
CA ASP A 96 -8.30 -0.26 5.17
C ASP A 96 -7.83 0.73 4.09
N THR A 97 -7.19 1.82 4.50
CA THR A 97 -6.72 2.90 3.64
C THR A 97 -5.22 3.14 3.80
N VAL A 98 -4.58 3.67 2.76
CA VAL A 98 -3.22 4.23 2.82
C VAL A 98 -3.26 5.59 2.16
N ASP A 99 -2.96 6.63 2.93
CA ASP A 99 -2.77 7.97 2.39
C ASP A 99 -1.35 8.12 1.83
N TRP A 100 -1.26 8.46 0.55
CA TRP A 100 -0.01 8.70 -0.18
C TRP A 100 0.22 10.20 -0.48
N SER A 101 -0.59 11.08 0.09
CA SER A 101 -0.50 12.53 -0.12
C SER A 101 0.89 13.06 0.21
N ALA A 102 1.46 13.86 -0.69
CA ALA A 102 2.85 14.31 -0.62
C ALA A 102 3.14 15.34 0.48
N ALA A 103 2.10 15.86 1.13
CA ALA A 103 2.16 16.78 2.25
C ALA A 103 0.97 16.53 3.20
N ALA A 104 1.06 17.06 4.42
CA ALA A 104 -0.11 17.16 5.29
C ALA A 104 -1.23 17.98 4.61
N PRO A 105 -2.52 17.72 4.91
CA PRO A 105 -3.64 18.42 4.28
C PRO A 105 -3.57 19.93 4.55
N GLU A 106 -3.30 20.68 3.48
CA GLU A 106 -3.27 22.14 3.44
C GLU A 106 -4.12 22.58 2.25
N PHE A 107 -5.08 23.48 2.44
CA PHE A 107 -5.90 24.03 1.37
C PHE A 107 -5.11 25.04 0.51
N SER A 108 -4.08 24.56 -0.18
CA SER A 108 -3.19 25.36 -1.02
C SER A 108 -3.06 24.76 -2.42
N LYS A 109 -2.80 25.65 -3.39
CA LYS A 109 -2.56 25.30 -4.79
C LYS A 109 -1.06 25.11 -5.09
N ASP A 110 -0.25 24.82 -4.07
CA ASP A 110 1.17 24.50 -4.24
C ASP A 110 1.28 23.13 -4.93
N ALA A 111 1.92 23.10 -6.09
CA ALA A 111 2.09 21.86 -6.85
C ALA A 111 2.98 20.85 -6.10
N VAL A 112 2.52 19.60 -6.03
CA VAL A 112 3.22 18.47 -5.42
C VAL A 112 3.06 17.21 -6.27
N THR A 113 3.93 16.22 -6.05
CA THR A 113 3.85 14.91 -6.71
C THR A 113 3.88 13.80 -5.68
N ALA A 114 2.89 12.91 -5.70
CA ALA A 114 2.90 11.65 -4.97
C ALA A 114 3.25 10.50 -5.92
N ALA A 115 4.03 9.53 -5.44
CA ALA A 115 4.44 8.35 -6.20
C ALA A 115 4.03 7.08 -5.45
N VAL A 116 3.09 6.32 -6.01
CA VAL A 116 2.51 5.14 -5.35
C VAL A 116 3.01 3.84 -6.00
N PRO A 117 3.75 2.98 -5.27
CA PRO A 117 4.22 1.70 -5.79
C PRO A 117 3.12 0.63 -5.76
N LEU A 118 2.99 -0.16 -6.83
CA LEU A 118 2.02 -1.24 -6.94
C LEU A 118 2.58 -2.54 -6.34
N LEU A 119 2.43 -2.69 -5.02
CA LEU A 119 3.08 -3.74 -4.22
C LEU A 119 2.27 -5.01 -3.96
N LYS A 120 0.98 -5.07 -4.31
CA LYS A 120 0.16 -6.30 -4.16
C LYS A 120 -0.79 -6.45 -5.34
N GLU A 121 -0.93 -7.68 -5.83
CA GLU A 121 -1.82 -8.07 -6.93
C GLU A 121 -3.30 -7.84 -6.61
N GLY A 122 -4.11 -7.94 -7.66
CA GLY A 122 -5.56 -7.87 -7.58
C GLY A 122 -6.09 -6.46 -7.72
N ARG A 123 -7.35 -6.27 -7.34
CA ARG A 123 -8.05 -4.99 -7.48
C ARG A 123 -7.61 -4.04 -6.36
N THR A 124 -7.35 -2.78 -6.72
CA THR A 124 -7.12 -1.69 -5.78
C THR A 124 -7.70 -0.41 -6.34
N TYR A 125 -8.09 0.48 -5.45
CA TYR A 125 -8.87 1.68 -5.73
C TYR A 125 -8.09 2.91 -5.29
N PHE A 126 -8.28 4.00 -6.02
CA PHE A 126 -7.69 5.30 -5.73
C PHE A 126 -8.74 6.39 -5.77
N PHE A 127 -8.74 7.29 -4.79
CA PHE A 127 -9.67 8.40 -4.70
C PHE A 127 -9.09 9.55 -3.87
N SER A 128 -9.70 10.74 -3.97
CA SER A 128 -9.42 11.82 -3.03
C SER A 128 -10.43 11.81 -1.88
N GLY A 129 -9.94 11.83 -0.63
CA GLY A 129 -10.78 11.90 0.57
C GLY A 129 -11.03 13.33 1.07
N ASN A 130 -10.43 14.34 0.43
CA ASN A 130 -10.60 15.74 0.84
C ASN A 130 -12.04 16.22 0.61
N TYR A 131 -12.46 17.20 1.43
CA TYR A 131 -13.82 17.76 1.43
C TYR A 131 -14.88 16.68 1.68
N ASP A 132 -14.66 15.85 2.69
CA ASP A 132 -15.59 14.79 3.13
C ASP A 132 -16.02 13.87 1.96
N GLY A 133 -15.10 13.63 1.01
CA GLY A 133 -15.32 12.80 -0.18
C GLY A 133 -15.87 13.52 -1.43
N GLU A 134 -16.24 14.82 -1.36
CA GLU A 134 -16.85 15.56 -2.48
C GLU A 134 -16.00 15.48 -3.78
N GLN A 135 -14.67 15.53 -3.66
CA GLN A 135 -13.78 15.40 -4.81
C GLN A 135 -13.85 14.01 -5.50
N CYS A 136 -13.98 12.95 -4.70
CA CYS A 136 -14.20 11.58 -5.17
C CYS A 136 -15.58 11.42 -5.82
N GLU A 137 -16.62 12.04 -5.27
CA GLU A 137 -17.97 12.05 -5.87
C GLU A 137 -17.98 12.77 -7.21
N ASN A 138 -17.26 13.90 -7.32
CA ASN A 138 -17.03 14.66 -8.55
C ASN A 138 -16.07 13.99 -9.54
N GLY A 139 -15.76 12.71 -9.35
CA GLY A 139 -15.08 11.86 -10.33
C GLY A 139 -13.58 11.72 -10.14
N GLN A 140 -12.96 12.33 -9.11
CA GLN A 140 -11.53 12.16 -8.80
C GLN A 140 -11.27 10.79 -8.12
N ARG A 141 -11.58 9.72 -8.86
CA ARG A 141 -11.48 8.32 -8.41
C ARG A 141 -11.32 7.36 -9.58
N PHE A 142 -10.63 6.24 -9.38
CA PHE A 142 -10.54 5.14 -10.34
C PHE A 142 -10.18 3.80 -9.68
N ALA A 143 -10.41 2.71 -10.42
CA ALA A 143 -10.07 1.34 -10.01
C ALA A 143 -9.10 0.70 -11.01
N ILE A 144 -8.06 0.03 -10.51
CA ILE A 144 -7.13 -0.76 -11.32
C ILE A 144 -7.12 -2.24 -10.91
N ALA A 145 -6.63 -3.08 -11.81
CA ALA A 145 -6.23 -4.46 -11.51
C ALA A 145 -4.72 -4.60 -11.71
N VAL A 146 -4.01 -4.99 -10.65
CA VAL A 146 -2.56 -5.22 -10.66
C VAL A 146 -2.30 -6.69 -10.94
N ALA A 147 -1.64 -7.00 -12.06
CA ALA A 147 -1.22 -8.35 -12.42
C ALA A 147 0.20 -8.66 -11.90
N HIS A 148 0.58 -9.94 -11.90
CA HIS A 148 1.92 -10.36 -11.44
C HIS A 148 3.07 -9.72 -12.24
N GLY A 149 2.96 -9.65 -13.57
CA GLY A 149 4.03 -9.17 -14.44
C GLY A 149 5.32 -9.97 -14.28
N GLN A 150 6.44 -9.27 -14.02
CA GLN A 150 7.73 -9.88 -13.67
C GLN A 150 7.87 -10.19 -12.15
N GLY A 151 6.84 -9.87 -11.35
CA GLY A 151 6.88 -9.88 -9.91
C GLY A 151 7.68 -8.70 -9.33
N LEU A 152 7.67 -8.56 -8.00
CA LEU A 152 8.44 -7.51 -7.31
C LEU A 152 9.96 -7.73 -7.41
N PRO A 153 10.78 -6.67 -7.25
CA PRO A 153 12.22 -6.80 -7.01
C PRO A 153 12.51 -7.72 -5.82
N PRO A 154 13.63 -8.46 -5.79
CA PRO A 154 13.97 -9.36 -4.67
C PRO A 154 13.81 -8.73 -3.29
N ASP A 155 14.27 -7.48 -3.12
CA ASP A 155 14.25 -6.73 -1.86
C ASP A 155 12.85 -6.34 -1.37
N LEU A 156 11.84 -6.40 -2.25
CA LEU A 156 10.44 -6.08 -1.93
C LEU A 156 9.54 -7.34 -1.90
N ARG A 157 10.09 -8.53 -2.15
CA ARG A 157 9.34 -9.78 -2.02
C ARG A 157 9.09 -10.08 -0.54
N PRO A 158 7.87 -10.48 -0.15
CA PRO A 158 7.66 -11.06 1.18
C PRO A 158 8.62 -12.22 1.41
N PRO A 159 9.13 -12.41 2.65
CA PRO A 159 9.90 -13.61 2.99
C PRO A 159 9.08 -14.84 2.61
N VAL A 160 9.66 -15.74 1.82
CA VAL A 160 9.02 -17.03 1.56
C VAL A 160 8.97 -17.76 2.89
N ALA A 161 7.77 -17.98 3.42
CA ALA A 161 7.61 -18.82 4.61
C ALA A 161 8.20 -20.20 4.29
N ASP A 162 9.11 -20.68 5.13
CA ASP A 162 9.73 -21.99 4.95
C ASP A 162 8.64 -23.05 4.73
N ALA A 163 8.73 -23.77 3.62
CA ALA A 163 7.75 -24.78 3.26
C ALA A 163 7.62 -25.79 4.42
N PRO A 164 6.41 -26.25 4.78
CA PRO A 164 6.23 -27.22 5.84
C PRO A 164 7.16 -28.42 5.62
N GLY A 165 8.08 -28.63 6.57
CA GLY A 165 8.99 -29.76 6.53
C GLY A 165 8.20 -31.07 6.42
N PRO A 166 8.77 -32.15 5.83
CA PRO A 166 8.05 -33.38 5.58
C PRO A 166 7.35 -33.86 6.86
N ALA A 167 6.02 -33.95 6.82
CA ALA A 167 5.24 -34.44 7.94
C ALA A 167 5.69 -35.88 8.26
N ALA A 168 6.23 -36.08 9.47
CA ALA A 168 6.54 -37.41 9.95
C ALA A 168 5.26 -38.25 9.97
N GLY A 169 5.30 -39.45 9.40
CA GLY A 169 4.18 -40.38 9.37
C GLY A 169 3.73 -40.81 10.77
N PRO A 170 2.52 -41.36 10.91
CA PRO A 170 1.86 -41.57 12.21
C PRO A 170 2.35 -42.82 12.98
N ASP A 171 3.68 -42.97 13.13
CA ASP A 171 4.32 -44.16 13.71
C ASP A 171 5.05 -43.85 15.03
N SER A 172 4.32 -43.50 16.09
CA SER A 172 4.80 -43.58 17.49
C SER A 172 3.63 -43.61 18.48
N ALA A 173 2.98 -44.77 18.54
CA ALA A 173 2.22 -45.15 19.73
C ALA A 173 3.17 -45.53 20.88
N ASP A 174 2.69 -45.38 22.12
CA ASP A 174 3.33 -45.79 23.38
C ASP A 174 4.60 -45.01 23.82
N ARG A 175 4.40 -43.94 24.60
CA ARG A 175 4.56 -44.04 26.08
C ARG A 175 4.06 -42.79 26.82
N ALA A 176 2.97 -42.92 27.56
CA ALA A 176 2.59 -41.93 28.58
C ALA A 176 3.20 -42.32 29.95
N PRO A 177 3.95 -41.44 30.64
CA PRO A 177 4.27 -41.64 32.05
C PRO A 177 3.06 -41.26 32.89
N ALA A 178 2.40 -42.25 33.49
CA ALA A 178 1.41 -42.00 34.53
C ALA A 178 2.11 -41.56 35.82
N PHE A 179 1.77 -40.38 36.34
CA PHE A 179 2.23 -39.92 37.64
C PHE A 179 1.21 -40.32 38.72
N ASP A 180 1.61 -41.28 39.54
CA ASP A 180 0.85 -41.82 40.69
C ASP A 180 0.84 -40.82 41.86
N PHE A 181 -0.36 -40.44 42.30
CA PHE A 181 -0.57 -39.53 43.44
C PHE A 181 -0.90 -40.31 44.72
N SER A 182 0.15 -40.79 45.40
CA SER A 182 0.05 -41.49 46.68
C SER A 182 0.80 -40.76 47.81
N HIS A 183 0.07 -39.95 48.59
CA HIS A 183 0.50 -39.28 49.84
C HIS A 183 0.35 -40.24 51.07
N PRO A 184 0.62 -39.90 52.38
CA PRO A 184 1.06 -38.63 53.02
C PRO A 184 2.11 -38.75 54.19
N LYS A 185 2.33 -37.62 54.91
CA LYS A 185 2.90 -37.39 56.28
C LYS A 185 4.40 -37.04 56.39
N ASN A 186 4.89 -36.21 57.33
CA ASN A 186 4.34 -35.17 58.24
C ASN A 186 5.54 -34.50 59.02
N VAL A 187 5.31 -33.41 59.78
CA VAL A 187 6.17 -32.82 60.85
C VAL A 187 7.33 -31.92 60.34
N SER A 188 7.51 -30.64 60.75
CA SER A 188 6.80 -29.79 61.74
C SER A 188 7.03 -28.26 61.56
N THR A 189 6.03 -27.46 61.96
CA THR A 189 6.06 -26.03 62.39
C THR A 189 6.59 -25.88 63.84
N PRO A 190 6.75 -24.69 64.52
CA PRO A 190 5.95 -23.44 64.47
C PRO A 190 6.82 -22.12 64.45
N SER A 191 6.36 -20.87 64.63
CA SER A 191 5.10 -20.25 65.15
C SER A 191 4.75 -18.90 64.48
N GLU A 192 3.43 -18.64 64.38
CA GLU A 192 2.63 -17.40 64.61
C GLU A 192 3.22 -15.99 64.33
N THR A 193 2.52 -15.00 63.74
CA THR A 193 1.08 -14.60 63.75
C THR A 193 0.70 -13.94 62.38
N GLY A 194 -0.54 -13.55 62.03
CA GLY A 194 -1.87 -13.69 62.65
C GLY A 194 -2.84 -12.54 62.23
N ALA A 195 -4.15 -12.84 62.11
CA ALA A 195 -5.26 -11.97 61.62
C ALA A 195 -5.17 -11.56 60.12
N SER A 196 -6.02 -12.04 59.21
CA SER A 196 -7.48 -11.85 59.05
C SER A 196 -7.86 -10.48 58.46
N ASP A 197 -8.33 -10.47 57.21
CA ASP A 197 -9.74 -10.17 56.86
C ASP A 197 -9.93 -10.33 55.35
N ASP A 198 -11.05 -10.91 54.94
CA ASP A 198 -11.46 -11.16 53.56
C ASP A 198 -12.90 -10.64 53.42
N GLU A 199 -13.21 -9.87 52.38
CA GLU A 199 -14.53 -9.84 51.76
C GLU A 199 -14.51 -9.04 50.44
N THR A 200 -15.35 -9.47 49.50
CA THR A 200 -15.47 -8.92 48.15
C THR A 200 -16.70 -8.03 48.05
N SER A 201 -16.61 -6.88 47.34
CA SER A 201 -17.59 -6.45 46.32
C SER A 201 -17.49 -4.98 45.89
N THR A 202 -17.51 -4.78 44.57
CA THR A 202 -18.20 -3.68 43.84
C THR A 202 -17.89 -2.22 44.18
N SER A 203 -17.31 -1.52 43.19
CA SER A 203 -17.31 -0.06 43.10
C SER A 203 -17.82 0.40 41.74
N THR A 204 -19.07 0.88 41.68
CA THR A 204 -19.49 1.80 40.63
C THR A 204 -18.78 3.14 40.80
N SER A 205 -18.55 3.87 39.71
CA SER A 205 -17.98 5.23 39.79
C SER A 205 -18.53 6.12 38.68
N ASP A 206 -19.77 6.57 38.85
CA ASP A 206 -20.23 7.81 38.23
C ASP A 206 -19.45 8.97 38.84
N SER A 207 -18.83 9.80 38.00
CA SER A 207 -18.21 11.07 38.42
C SER A 207 -18.89 12.23 37.72
N THR A 208 -19.90 12.78 38.39
CA THR A 208 -20.49 14.07 38.03
C THR A 208 -19.56 15.20 38.46
N LEU A 209 -19.25 16.14 37.57
CA LEU A 209 -18.64 17.41 37.93
C LEU A 209 -19.43 18.58 37.36
N ASN A 210 -19.56 19.62 38.19
CA ASN A 210 -20.64 20.59 38.08
C ASN A 210 -20.38 21.73 37.09
N LEU A 211 -21.49 22.21 36.54
CA LEU A 211 -21.58 23.42 35.73
C LEU A 211 -21.39 24.67 36.60
N ALA A 212 -20.50 25.58 36.22
CA ALA A 212 -20.41 26.92 36.79
C ALA A 212 -20.08 27.96 35.70
N SER A 213 -20.97 28.93 35.49
CA SER A 213 -20.83 29.96 34.46
C SER A 213 -20.17 31.22 35.00
N LEU A 214 -19.25 31.81 34.23
CA LEU A 214 -18.98 33.25 34.23
C LEU A 214 -18.71 33.67 32.78
N GLY A 215 -19.46 34.66 32.30
CA GLY A 215 -19.32 35.19 30.94
C GLY A 215 -18.86 36.64 30.95
N ALA A 216 -18.13 37.04 29.91
CA ALA A 216 -18.02 38.41 29.41
C ALA A 216 -17.49 38.33 27.96
N GLY A 217 -18.18 38.96 27.01
CA GLY A 217 -17.76 38.94 25.61
C GLY A 217 -16.88 40.14 25.25
N LEU A 218 -16.23 40.08 24.08
CA LEU A 218 -15.85 41.28 23.33
C LEU A 218 -15.99 41.03 21.83
N ILE A 219 -16.72 41.92 21.16
CA ILE A 219 -16.88 41.95 19.71
C ILE A 219 -15.81 42.91 19.15
N MET A 220 -14.98 42.44 18.22
CA MET A 220 -14.21 43.28 17.29
C MET A 220 -14.19 42.57 15.93
N ALA A 221 -15.08 42.92 15.00
CA ALA A 221 -15.03 44.11 14.15
C ALA A 221 -14.15 43.88 12.89
N LEU A 222 -14.85 43.53 11.81
CA LEU A 222 -14.37 43.44 10.44
C LEU A 222 -13.67 44.75 10.00
N SER A 223 -12.51 44.66 9.37
CA SER A 223 -12.00 45.74 8.51
C SER A 223 -11.34 45.19 7.26
N VAL A 224 -11.98 45.45 6.13
CA VAL A 224 -11.45 45.22 4.78
C VAL A 224 -10.49 46.35 4.46
N LEU A 225 -9.30 46.04 3.92
CA LEU A 225 -8.48 47.06 3.26
C LEU A 225 -7.91 46.50 1.94
N PHE A 226 -8.52 46.93 0.84
CA PHE A 226 -7.90 46.83 -0.48
C PHE A 226 -6.70 47.78 -0.56
N ALA A 227 -5.58 47.29 -1.10
CA ALA A 227 -4.50 48.13 -1.60
C ALA A 227 -4.05 47.58 -2.96
N VAL A 228 -4.51 48.24 -4.02
CA VAL A 228 -4.05 48.04 -5.41
C VAL A 228 -2.90 49.01 -5.67
N GLN A 229 -1.74 48.52 -6.15
CA GLN A 229 -0.64 49.26 -6.82
C GLN A 229 0.62 48.36 -6.83
N VAL A 230 1.36 48.12 -7.92
CA VAL A 230 1.23 48.44 -9.36
C VAL A 230 1.72 47.22 -10.14
#